data_AF-A0A3E4WNF4-F1
#
_entry.id   AF-A0A3E4WNF4-F1
#
_cell.length_a   1.000
_cell.length_b   1.000
_cell.length_c   1.000
_cell.angle_alpha   90.00
_cell.angle_beta   90.00
_cell.angle_gamma   90.00
#
_symmetry.space_group_name_H-M   'P 1'
#
loop_
_entity.id
_entity.type
_entity.pdbx_description
1 polymer ?
#
loop_
_entity_poly.entity_id
_entity_poly.type
_entity_poly.pdbx_seq_one_letter_code
_entity_poly.pdbx_strand_id
1 'polypeptide(L)' 'PLYDEIYNKHNRSYFEALEVKAEKMAKKYDCAFVDNEMPYGRVPQGHPVIVDYFYHEEIRGTENTGKRNR' A
#
# COMPACT_ATOMS: atom_id res chain seq x y z
N PRO A 1 -14.31 -14.91 9.55
CA PRO A 1 -12.86 -14.63 9.83
C PRO A 1 -12.37 -13.55 8.85
N LEU A 2 -11.30 -12.83 9.18
CA LEU A 2 -10.88 -11.62 8.46
C LEU A 2 -10.72 -11.79 6.94
N TYR A 3 -10.20 -12.94 6.49
CA TYR A 3 -10.06 -13.25 5.06
C TYR A 3 -11.41 -13.22 4.32
N ASP A 4 -12.47 -13.77 4.93
CA ASP A 4 -13.82 -13.79 4.37
C ASP A 4 -14.41 -12.38 4.26
N GLU A 5 -14.17 -11.54 5.25
CA GLU A 5 -14.64 -10.15 5.23
C GLU A 5 -13.98 -9.36 4.10
N ILE A 6 -12.68 -9.55 3.91
CA ILE A 6 -11.89 -8.84 2.90
C ILE A 6 -12.24 -9.31 1.49
N TYR A 7 -12.20 -10.62 1.23
CA TYR A 7 -12.29 -11.14 -0.13
C TYR A 7 -13.71 -11.53 -0.55
N ASN A 8 -14.53 -12.06 0.36
CA ASN A 8 -15.89 -12.51 0.03
C ASN A 8 -16.94 -11.41 0.26
N LYS A 9 -16.72 -10.53 1.25
CA LYS A 9 -17.61 -9.39 1.54
C LYS A 9 -17.09 -8.06 1.01
N HIS A 10 -15.94 -8.05 0.36
CA HIS A 10 -15.27 -6.85 -0.18
C HIS A 10 -15.08 -5.73 0.85
N ASN A 11 -14.96 -6.08 2.13
CA ASN A 11 -14.76 -5.11 3.21
C ASN A 11 -13.27 -4.78 3.34
N ARG A 12 -12.90 -3.59 2.85
CA ARG A 12 -11.53 -3.09 2.83
C ARG A 12 -11.15 -2.28 4.07
N SER A 13 -12.07 -2.06 5.01
CA SER A 13 -11.83 -1.21 6.18
C SER A 13 -10.64 -1.66 7.03
N TYR A 14 -10.33 -2.96 7.03
CA TYR A 14 -9.12 -3.47 7.70
C TYR A 14 -7.83 -2.98 7.02
N PHE A 15 -7.76 -3.03 5.69
CA PHE A 15 -6.61 -2.54 4.94
C PHE A 15 -6.47 -1.02 5.03
N GLU A 16 -7.58 -0.28 4.93
CA GLU A 16 -7.59 1.18 5.12
C GLU A 16 -7.05 1.57 6.51
N ALA A 17 -7.47 0.84 7.56
CA ALA A 17 -6.96 1.07 8.91
C ALA A 17 -5.47 0.75 9.07
N LEU A 18 -4.96 -0.25 8.33
CA LEU A 18 -3.54 -0.57 8.29
C LEU A 18 -2.73 0.47 7.50
N GLU A 19 -3.23 0.91 6.36
CA GLU A 19 -2.65 1.96 5.51
C GLU A 19 -2.47 3.25 6.33
N VAL A 20 -3.49 3.70 7.05
CA VAL A 20 -3.41 4.88 7.94
C VAL A 20 -2.38 4.70 9.05
N LYS A 21 -2.24 3.50 9.61
CA LYS A 21 -1.22 3.22 10.65
C LYS A 21 0.19 3.24 10.07
N ALA A 22 0.37 2.63 8.89
CA ALA A 22 1.66 2.58 8.19
C ALA A 22 2.08 3.98 7.75
N GLU A 23 1.17 4.77 7.17
CA GLU A 23 1.44 6.14 6.74
C GLU A 23 1.83 7.04 7.94
N LYS A 24 1.14 6.91 9.07
CA LYS A 24 1.50 7.62 10.32
C LYS A 24 2.89 7.22 10.82
N MET A 25 3.25 5.94 10.72
CA MET A 25 4.57 5.46 11.08
C MET A 25 5.63 6.02 10.13
N ALA A 26 5.39 5.97 8.82
CA ALA A 26 6.29 6.50 7.80
C ALA A 26 6.57 8.00 8.02
N LYS A 27 5.52 8.80 8.23
CA LYS A 27 5.62 10.23 8.56
C LYS A 27 6.42 10.49 9.84
N LYS A 28 6.28 9.65 10.86
CA LYS A 28 7.02 9.78 12.12
C LYS A 28 8.53 9.60 11.93
N TYR A 29 8.94 8.74 11.01
CA TYR A 29 10.34 8.41 10.73
C TYR A 29 10.88 9.08 9.45
N ASP A 30 10.16 10.05 8.89
CA ASP A 30 10.52 10.75 7.65
C ASP A 30 10.79 9.79 6.47
N CYS A 31 10.05 8.68 6.42
CA CYS A 31 10.14 7.66 5.38
C CYS A 31 9.03 7.87 4.35
N ALA A 32 9.34 7.61 3.07
CA ALA A 32 8.33 7.62 2.02
C ALA A 32 7.39 6.41 2.19
N PHE A 33 6.08 6.63 2.06
CA PHE A 33 5.06 5.59 1.96
C PHE A 33 4.42 5.70 0.59
N VAL A 34 4.58 4.68 -0.25
CA VAL A 34 4.17 4.71 -1.66
C VAL A 34 3.40 3.44 -2.01
N ASP A 35 2.46 3.55 -2.95
CA ASP A 35 1.89 2.38 -3.60
C ASP A 35 2.99 1.64 -4.39
N ASN A 36 2.75 0.39 -4.78
CA ASN A 36 3.65 -0.40 -5.61
C ASN A 36 3.81 0.13 -7.06
N GLU A 37 3.71 1.44 -7.30
CA GLU A 37 3.97 2.09 -8.59
C GLU A 37 5.46 2.24 -8.88
N MET A 38 5.96 1.56 -9.90
CA MET A 38 7.36 1.69 -10.32
C MET A 38 7.55 2.93 -11.23
N PRO A 39 8.67 3.67 -11.12
CA PRO A 39 9.85 3.43 -10.27
C PRO A 39 9.86 4.22 -8.96
N TYR A 40 10.35 3.61 -7.86
CA TYR A 40 10.42 4.25 -6.53
C TYR A 40 11.56 5.26 -6.31
N GLY A 41 12.38 5.53 -7.35
CA GLY A 41 13.54 6.40 -7.25
C GLY A 41 14.64 5.90 -6.29
N ARG A 42 15.73 6.66 -6.16
CA ARG A 42 16.75 6.43 -5.11
C ARG A 42 16.39 7.23 -3.88
N VAL A 43 16.40 6.59 -2.71
CA VAL A 43 16.19 7.27 -1.43
C VAL A 43 17.50 7.62 -0.73
N PRO A 44 17.48 8.66 0.12
CA PRO A 44 18.59 8.97 1.02
C PRO A 44 18.98 7.76 1.87
N GLN A 45 20.28 7.62 2.14
CA GLN A 45 20.77 6.60 3.07
C GLN A 45 20.11 6.79 4.45
N GLY A 46 19.58 5.71 5.02
CA GLY A 46 18.91 5.73 6.33
C GLY A 46 17.40 6.01 6.29
N HIS A 47 16.82 6.33 5.12
CA HIS A 47 15.37 6.60 4.97
C HIS A 47 14.78 5.63 3.95
N PRO A 48 14.40 4.40 4.37
CA PRO A 48 13.82 3.42 3.46
C PRO A 48 12.46 3.89 2.91
N VAL A 49 12.10 3.39 1.73
CA VAL A 49 10.73 3.48 1.20
C VAL A 49 9.91 2.33 1.77
N ILE A 50 8.73 2.63 2.28
CA ILE A 50 7.71 1.66 2.63
C ILE A 50 6.76 1.55 1.44
N VAL A 51 6.63 0.35 0.88
CA VAL A 51 5.79 0.08 -0.30
C VAL A 51 4.53 -0.66 0.15
N ASP A 52 3.36 -0.12 -0.21
CA ASP A 52 2.06 -0.74 0.06
C ASP A 52 1.70 -1.77 -1.02
N TYR A 53 1.34 -2.98 -0.57
CA TYR A 53 0.93 -4.13 -1.39
C TYR A 53 -0.51 -4.60 -1.08
N PHE A 54 -1.26 -3.91 -0.23
CA PHE A 54 -2.57 -4.37 0.26
C PHE A 54 -3.62 -4.53 -0.85
N TYR A 55 -3.48 -3.81 -1.96
CA TYR A 55 -4.50 -3.69 -3.00
C TYR A 55 -4.15 -4.43 -4.31
N HIS A 56 -3.52 -5.61 -4.22
CA HIS A 56 -3.12 -6.41 -5.39
C HIS A 56 -4.28 -6.78 -6.34
N GLU A 57 -5.51 -6.80 -5.86
CA GLU A 57 -6.69 -7.04 -6.69
C GLU A 57 -7.06 -5.84 -7.58
N GLU A 58 -6.78 -4.60 -7.14
CA GLU A 58 -7.08 -3.37 -7.90
C GLU A 58 -6.12 -3.15 -9.07
N ILE A 59 -4.95 -3.78 -9.02
CA ILE A 59 -3.90 -3.77 -10.04
C ILE A 59 -3.99 -4.97 -11.00
N ARG A 60 -4.95 -5.90 -10.81
CA ARG A 60 -5.23 -6.94 -11.80
C ARG A 60 -5.73 -6.31 -13.10
N GLY A 61 -4.99 -6.51 -14.19
CA GLY A 61 -5.32 -5.97 -15.51
C GLY A 61 -4.68 -4.62 -15.85
N THR A 62 -3.94 -4.00 -14.92
CA THR A 62 -3.20 -2.75 -15.16
C THR A 62 -1.72 -2.98 -15.51
N GLU A 63 -1.41 -4.12 -16.16
CA GLU A 63 -0.03 -4.55 -16.48
C GLU A 63 0.90 -4.62 -15.25
N ASN A 64 0.32 -4.76 -14.04
CA ASN A 64 1.06 -4.73 -12.78
C ASN A 64 1.86 -3.43 -12.55
N THR A 65 1.35 -2.32 -13.09
CA THR A 65 1.97 -0.98 -12.96
C THR A 65 1.98 -0.46 -11.52
N GLY A 66 1.27 -1.12 -10.60
CA GLY A 66 1.10 -0.63 -9.23
C GLY A 66 0.01 0.43 -9.09
N LYS A 67 -0.54 0.90 -10.20
CA LYS A 67 -1.47 2.02 -10.22
C LYS A 67 -2.87 1.62 -9.74
N ARG A 68 -3.29 2.23 -8.65
CA ARG A 68 -4.63 2.06 -8.08
C ARG A 68 -5.64 2.94 -8.81
N ASN A 69 -6.79 2.36 -9.15
CA ASN A 69 -7.93 3.12 -9.67
C ASN A 69 -8.70 3.68 -8.47
N ARG A 70 -8.30 4.87 -8.00
CA ARG A 70 -8.99 5.61 -6.92
C ARG A 70 -10.25 6.31 -7.42
#